data_AF-D7KMD9-F1
#
_entry.id   AF-D7KMD9-F1
#
_cell.length_a   1.000
_cell.length_b   1.000
_cell.length_c   1.000
_cell.angle_alpha   90.00
_cell.angle_beta   90.00
_cell.angle_gamma   90.00
#
_symmetry.space_group_name_H-M   'P 1'
#
loop_
_entity.id
_entity.type
_entity.pdbx_description
1 polymer ?
#
loop_
_entity_poly.entity_id
_entity_poly.type
_entity_poly.pdbx_seq_one_letter_code
_entity_poly.pdbx_strand_id
1 'polypeptide(L)'
;MELNRWLPMILLIKLIELSRLLQSDLIVAKDGSSNFTTVNEAIASAPENNAKRFVIYVKKGIQRSYTYQEEEKRLNHHWRR
;
A
#
# COMPACT_ATOMS: atom_id res chain seq x y z
N MET A 1 17.30 -30.26 12.79
CA MET A 1 17.18 -28.82 12.46
C MET A 1 16.36 -28.70 11.16
N GLU A 2 15.07 -28.40 11.26
CA GLU A 2 14.13 -28.31 10.11
C GLU A 2 13.99 -26.87 9.59
N LEU A 3 15.04 -26.27 9.03
CA LEU A 3 14.96 -24.88 8.58
C LEU A 3 14.22 -24.70 7.22
N ASN A 4 13.89 -25.77 6.50
CA ASN A 4 13.51 -25.68 5.08
C ASN A 4 12.06 -26.05 4.73
N ARG A 5 11.22 -26.42 5.71
CA ARG A 5 9.83 -26.87 5.42
C ARG A 5 8.87 -25.76 4.99
N TRP A 6 9.21 -24.51 5.30
CA TRP A 6 8.36 -23.35 5.04
C TRP A 6 8.77 -22.56 3.80
N LEU A 7 9.99 -22.77 3.29
CA LEU A 7 10.50 -22.15 2.06
C LEU A 7 9.57 -22.31 0.85
N PRO A 8 9.02 -23.50 0.54
CA PRO A 8 8.09 -23.63 -0.58
C PRO A 8 6.82 -22.80 -0.40
N MET A 9 6.35 -22.62 0.84
CA MET A 9 5.18 -21.79 1.13
C MET A 9 5.49 -20.29 1.03
N ILE A 10 6.66 -19.85 1.52
CA ILE A 10 7.13 -18.46 1.35
C ILE A 10 7.35 -18.14 -0.13
N LEU A 11 7.92 -19.08 -0.88
CA LEU A 11 8.10 -18.96 -2.33
C LEU A 11 6.75 -18.86 -3.05
N LEU A 12 5.76 -19.67 -2.66
CA LEU A 12 4.41 -19.59 -3.23
C LEU A 12 3.74 -18.25 -2.95
N ILE A 13 3.82 -17.74 -1.72
CA ILE A 13 3.31 -16.40 -1.38
C ILE A 13 4.01 -15.34 -2.23
N LYS A 14 5.32 -15.46 -2.44
CA LYS A 14 6.08 -14.54 -3.30
C LYS A 14 5.66 -14.63 -4.76
N LEU A 15 5.40 -15.83 -5.28
CA LEU A 15 4.92 -16.05 -6.65
C LEU A 15 3.52 -15.47 -6.86
N ILE A 16 2.63 -15.58 -5.87
CA ILE A 16 1.29 -14.96 -5.90
C ILE A 16 1.42 -13.43 -5.90
N GLU A 17 2.37 -12.85 -5.18
CA GLU A 17 2.61 -11.41 -5.22
C GLU A 17 3.15 -10.96 -6.60
N LEU A 18 4.13 -11.69 -7.15
CA LEU A 18 4.71 -11.41 -8.47
C LEU A 18 3.66 -11.51 -9.59
N SER A 19 2.74 -12.48 -9.51
CA SER A 19 1.71 -12.63 -10.54
C SER A 19 0.78 -11.41 -10.61
N ARG A 20 0.50 -10.77 -9.48
CA ARG A 20 -0.32 -9.54 -9.42
C ARG A 20 0.40 -8.34 -10.05
N LEU A 21 1.72 -8.26 -9.89
CA LEU A 21 2.54 -7.22 -10.52
C LEU A 21 2.58 -7.37 -12.05
N LEU A 22 2.64 -8.61 -12.54
CA LEU A 22 2.66 -8.89 -13.98
C LEU A 22 1.32 -8.61 -14.66
N GLN A 23 0.22 -8.64 -13.92
CA GLN A 23 -1.13 -8.37 -14.43
C GLN A 23 -1.52 -6.89 -14.35
N SER A 24 -0.73 -6.05 -13.69
CA SER A 24 -1.03 -4.61 -13.56
C SER A 24 -0.40 -3.80 -14.67
N ASP A 25 -1.11 -2.79 -15.15
CA ASP A 25 -0.59 -1.83 -16.12
C ASP A 25 0.37 -0.84 -15.46
N LEU A 26 0.07 -0.41 -14.22
CA LEU A 26 0.92 0.50 -13.44
C LEU A 26 1.06 0.05 -11.99
N ILE A 27 2.20 0.39 -11.38
CA ILE A 27 2.52 0.10 -9.98
C ILE A 27 2.81 1.40 -9.22
N VAL A 28 2.16 1.58 -8.08
CA VAL A 28 2.42 2.67 -7.13
C VAL A 28 3.18 2.14 -5.92
N ALA A 29 4.31 2.75 -5.60
CA ALA A 29 5.19 2.37 -4.50
C ALA A 29 5.66 3.63 -3.75
N LYS A 30 5.16 3.81 -2.51
CA LYS A 30 5.47 4.99 -1.69
C LYS A 30 6.97 5.10 -1.35
N ASP A 31 7.67 3.99 -1.33
CA ASP A 31 9.12 3.85 -1.12
C ASP A 31 9.94 4.22 -2.37
N GLY A 32 9.30 4.56 -3.49
CA GLY A 32 9.98 4.94 -4.73
C GLY A 32 10.48 3.77 -5.57
N SER A 33 10.12 2.53 -5.20
CA SER A 33 10.53 1.32 -5.94
C SER A 33 9.67 1.03 -7.18
N SER A 34 8.91 2.00 -7.67
CA SER A 34 8.15 1.95 -8.93
C SER A 34 8.03 3.34 -9.56
N ASN A 35 7.41 3.41 -10.73
CA ASN A 35 7.29 4.63 -11.53
C ASN A 35 6.47 5.75 -10.87
N PHE A 36 5.64 5.44 -9.88
CA PHE A 36 4.76 6.40 -9.22
C PHE A 36 4.78 6.22 -7.70
N THR A 37 4.77 7.33 -6.98
CA THR A 37 4.74 7.32 -5.50
C THR A 37 3.35 7.63 -4.95
N THR A 38 2.48 8.20 -5.78
CA THR A 38 1.11 8.55 -5.42
C THR A 38 0.09 7.92 -6.37
N VAL A 39 -1.12 7.72 -5.87
CA VAL A 39 -2.23 7.16 -6.67
C VAL A 39 -2.70 8.17 -7.72
N ASN A 40 -2.68 9.48 -7.42
CA ASN A 40 -3.12 10.52 -8.36
C ASN A 40 -2.26 10.58 -9.62
N GLU A 41 -0.94 10.49 -9.50
CA GLU A 41 -0.04 10.48 -10.66
C GLU A 41 -0.29 9.27 -11.57
N ALA A 42 -0.55 8.11 -10.99
CA ALA A 42 -0.87 6.90 -11.74
C ALA A 42 -2.24 7.00 -12.43
N ILE A 43 -3.24 7.60 -11.78
CA ILE A 43 -4.55 7.87 -12.40
C ILE A 43 -4.41 8.84 -13.57
N ALA A 44 -3.66 9.94 -13.40
CA ALA A 44 -3.43 10.93 -14.45
C ALA A 44 -2.68 10.36 -15.67
N SER A 45 -1.94 9.26 -15.47
CA SER A 45 -1.20 8.56 -16.54
C SER A 45 -2.05 7.50 -17.26
N ALA A 46 -3.27 7.23 -16.79
CA ALA A 46 -4.16 6.28 -17.44
C ALA A 46 -4.67 6.85 -18.78
N PRO A 47 -4.65 6.08 -19.89
CA PRO A 47 -5.15 6.56 -21.18
C PRO A 47 -6.66 6.83 -21.13
N GLU A 48 -7.08 7.97 -21.68
CA GLU A 48 -8.51 8.29 -21.86
C GLU A 48 -9.15 7.35 -22.90
N ASN A 49 -10.43 7.00 -22.72
CA ASN A 49 -11.20 6.15 -23.63
C ASN A 49 -10.64 4.74 -23.90
N ASN A 50 -10.06 4.09 -22.88
CA ASN A 50 -9.67 2.69 -23.02
C ASN A 50 -10.89 1.75 -22.95
N ALA A 51 -11.12 0.95 -23.98
CA ALA A 51 -12.15 -0.09 -24.01
C ALA A 51 -11.82 -1.29 -23.09
N LYS A 52 -10.57 -1.41 -22.63
CA LYS A 52 -10.10 -2.44 -21.70
C LYS A 52 -9.92 -1.86 -20.30
N ARG A 53 -10.09 -2.71 -19.28
CA ARG A 53 -9.78 -2.37 -17.89
C ARG A 53 -8.31 -1.97 -17.78
N PHE A 54 -8.05 -0.84 -17.13
CA PHE A 54 -6.72 -0.40 -16.71
C PHE A 54 -6.54 -0.68 -15.22
N VAL A 55 -5.51 -1.47 -14.86
CA VAL A 55 -5.28 -1.98 -13.51
C VAL A 55 -4.07 -1.31 -12.89
N ILE A 56 -4.31 -0.52 -11.84
CA ILE A 56 -3.25 0.10 -11.04
C ILE A 56 -3.06 -0.72 -9.75
N TYR A 57 -1.86 -1.27 -9.56
CA TYR A 57 -1.49 -2.01 -8.35
C TYR A 57 -0.77 -1.10 -7.36
N VAL A 58 -1.34 -0.94 -6.16
CA VAL A 58 -0.73 -0.14 -5.08
C VAL A 58 -0.03 -1.08 -4.11
N LYS A 59 1.31 -0.97 -4.00
CA LYS A 59 2.08 -1.76 -3.02
C LYS A 59 1.61 -1.42 -1.61
N LYS A 60 1.58 -2.42 -0.72
CA LYS A 60 1.37 -2.20 0.70
C LYS A 60 2.53 -1.35 1.23
N GLY A 61 2.28 -0.06 1.46
CA GLY A 61 3.13 0.81 2.27
C GLY A 61 2.64 0.80 3.71
N ILE A 62 3.53 1.12 4.65
CA ILE A 62 3.11 1.48 6.02
C ILE A 62 2.26 2.76 5.91
N GLN A 63 0.94 2.62 5.96
CA GLN A 63 0.04 3.74 6.19
C GLN A 63 0.16 4.13 7.67
N ARG A 64 0.93 5.18 7.95
CA ARG A 64 0.79 5.90 9.22
C ARG A 64 -0.44 6.79 9.09
N SER A 65 -1.60 6.29 9.53
CA SER A 65 -2.75 7.15 9.80
C SER A 65 -2.49 7.83 11.14
N TYR A 66 -2.25 9.15 11.14
CA TYR A 66 -2.34 9.96 12.35
C TYR A 66 -3.79 10.42 12.46
N THR A 67 -4.58 9.76 13.30
CA THR A 67 -5.92 10.24 13.65
C THR A 67 -5.82 11.01 14.97
N TYR A 68 -6.33 12.24 14.98
CA TYR A 68 -6.18 13.26 16.02
C TYR A 68 -6.55 12.78 17.43
N GLN A 69 -5.66 13.01 18.40
CA GLN A 69 -5.98 12.97 19.83
C GLN A 69 -5.77 14.37 20.42
N GLU A 70 -6.78 15.25 20.39
CA GLU A 70 -6.60 16.58 20.96
C GLU A 70 -7.82 17.21 21.68
N GLU A 71 -8.76 16.42 22.19
CA GLU A 71 -9.86 16.99 23.01
C GLU A 71 -9.82 16.53 24.49
N GLU A 72 -9.35 15.32 24.80
CA GLU A 72 -9.33 14.83 26.20
C GLU A 72 -8.25 15.48 27.09
N LYS A 73 -7.13 15.96 26.51
CA LYS A 73 -6.08 16.61 27.31
C LYS A 73 -6.48 17.99 27.85
N ARG A 74 -7.41 18.68 27.18
CA ARG A 74 -7.92 20.00 27.60
C ARG A 74 -8.88 19.89 28.80
N LEU A 75 -9.62 18.78 28.90
CA LEU A 75 -10.65 18.59 29.92
C LEU A 75 -10.11 18.04 31.25
N ASN A 76 -8.96 17.35 31.24
CA ASN A 76 -8.35 16.81 32.46
C ASN A 76 -7.52 17.81 33.29
N HIS A 77 -7.31 19.04 32.82
CA HIS A 77 -6.58 20.07 33.57
C HIS A 77 -7.49 21.04 34.35
N HIS A 78 -8.81 20.91 34.27
CA HIS A 78 -9.74 21.87 34.86
C HIS A 78 -10.34 21.47 36.23
N TRP A 79 -10.23 20.22 36.67
CA TRP A 79 -10.86 19.75 37.92
C TRP A 79 -9.91 19.64 39.12
N ARG A 80 -9.01 20.61 39.28
CA ARG A 80 -8.08 20.72 40.44
C ARG A 80 -8.26 22.01 41.24
N ARG A 81 -9.52 22.47 41.35
CA ARG A 81 -9.99 23.34 42.42
C ARG A 81 -11.30 22.80 42.96
#